data_AF-V5GQT9-F1
#
_entry.id   AF-V5GQT9-F1
#
_cell.length_a   1.000
_cell.length_b   1.000
_cell.length_c   1.000
_cell.angle_alpha   90.00
_cell.angle_beta   90.00
_cell.angle_gamma   90.00
#
_symmetry.space_group_name_H-M   'P 1'
#
loop_
_entity.id
_entity.type
_entity.pdbx_description
1 polymer ?
#
loop_
_entity_poly.entity_id
_entity_poly.type
_entity_poly.pdbx_seq_one_letter_code
_entity_poly.pdbx_strand_id
1 'polypeptide(L)'
;ESKISTTSSGNNHLILGDSLGQIYIISRSWYVTTFRGYEISVDFSHQLRNSPLLVTIGQDEPGINPLIKVWDTSRIDKNGTPYCHRITRAMPGNKVVQVSALCVLDSLQLMAVGFVDGSLVIYRGDITRDRNSKQKVLRNSSSVITGLAFKSTATNIYLFVATDNSVNVYNITQKDKEQKVHLDNIGCTKKCSVLAESMQESHFMVGRNDAIYCYTSDGRGPCYAVEGEKVMLEWFRTYLIIISKTSRPASLTAMPNEIQNNVSQGDP
;
A
#
# COMPACT_ATOMS: atom_id res chain seq x y z
N GLU A 1 -11.70 -5.59 -24.82
CA GLU A 1 -12.47 -5.28 -23.60
C GLU A 1 -11.52 -4.61 -22.61
N SER A 2 -11.89 -3.46 -22.04
CA SER A 2 -11.05 -2.79 -21.03
C SER A 2 -11.27 -3.46 -19.68
N LYS A 3 -10.16 -3.74 -18.96
CA LYS A 3 -10.20 -4.33 -17.62
C LYS A 3 -9.66 -3.33 -16.61
N ILE A 4 -10.36 -3.16 -15.49
CA ILE A 4 -9.85 -2.37 -14.36
C ILE A 4 -8.60 -3.06 -13.79
N SER A 5 -7.49 -2.35 -13.81
CA SER A 5 -6.17 -2.82 -13.38
C SER A 5 -5.80 -2.28 -12.00
N THR A 6 -6.23 -1.06 -11.66
CA THR A 6 -5.92 -0.43 -10.38
C THR A 6 -7.10 0.39 -9.85
N THR A 7 -7.17 0.50 -8.53
CA THR A 7 -8.19 1.26 -7.82
C THR A 7 -7.55 1.98 -6.64
N SER A 8 -7.96 3.22 -6.38
CA SER A 8 -7.55 3.98 -5.21
C SER A 8 -8.68 4.92 -4.78
N SER A 9 -8.60 5.45 -3.56
CA SER A 9 -9.59 6.38 -3.04
C SER A 9 -8.94 7.40 -2.11
N GLY A 10 -9.41 8.63 -2.16
CA GLY A 10 -8.93 9.72 -1.32
C GLY A 10 -9.47 11.05 -1.84
N ASN A 11 -9.37 12.10 -1.02
CA ASN A 11 -9.82 13.44 -1.36
C ASN A 11 -11.25 13.47 -1.95
N ASN A 12 -12.16 12.69 -1.35
CA ASN A 12 -13.56 12.53 -1.80
C ASN A 12 -13.77 11.95 -3.21
N HIS A 13 -12.77 11.28 -3.79
CA HIS A 13 -12.86 10.64 -5.09
C HIS A 13 -12.54 9.15 -5.03
N LEU A 14 -13.18 8.38 -5.91
CA LEU A 14 -12.75 7.04 -6.29
C LEU A 14 -11.99 7.14 -7.61
N ILE A 15 -10.84 6.49 -7.68
CA ILE A 15 -9.97 6.46 -8.85
C ILE A 15 -9.95 5.03 -9.39
N LEU A 16 -10.20 4.89 -10.68
CA LEU A 16 -10.03 3.64 -11.42
C LEU A 16 -9.03 3.87 -12.55
N GLY A 17 -8.11 2.94 -12.72
CA GLY A 17 -7.25 2.86 -13.89
C GLY A 17 -7.51 1.55 -14.64
N ASP A 18 -7.38 1.57 -15.96
CA ASP A 18 -7.64 0.40 -16.80
C ASP A 18 -6.43 -0.06 -17.63
N SER A 19 -6.64 -1.20 -18.30
CA SER A 19 -5.69 -1.85 -19.19
C SER A 19 -5.51 -1.16 -20.55
N LEU A 20 -6.13 0.00 -20.78
CA LEU A 20 -6.01 0.82 -22.00
C LEU A 20 -5.42 2.21 -21.73
N GLY A 21 -4.92 2.44 -20.50
CA GLY A 21 -4.28 3.70 -20.11
C GLY A 21 -5.27 4.79 -19.69
N GLN A 22 -6.54 4.45 -19.53
CA GLN A 22 -7.59 5.38 -19.12
C GLN A 22 -7.63 5.51 -17.58
N ILE A 23 -7.80 6.74 -17.10
CA ILE A 23 -8.05 7.04 -15.69
C ILE A 23 -9.47 7.62 -15.56
N TYR A 24 -10.22 7.10 -14.59
CA TYR A 24 -11.56 7.54 -14.23
C TYR A 24 -11.53 8.10 -12.81
N ILE A 25 -12.01 9.33 -12.66
CA ILE A 25 -12.18 10.02 -11.38
C ILE A 25 -13.68 10.13 -11.12
N ILE A 26 -14.16 9.46 -10.08
CA ILE A 26 -15.57 9.42 -9.71
C ILE A 26 -15.75 10.26 -8.44
N SER A 27 -16.55 11.31 -8.52
CA SER A 27 -16.86 12.19 -7.38
C SER A 27 -17.94 11.59 -6.47
N ARG A 28 -18.17 12.22 -5.31
CA ARG A 28 -19.29 11.86 -4.41
C ARG A 28 -20.68 12.05 -5.02
N SER A 29 -20.80 12.90 -6.04
CA SER A 29 -22.05 13.09 -6.79
C SER A 29 -22.17 12.12 -7.99
N TRP A 30 -21.31 11.10 -8.06
CA TRP A 30 -21.24 10.15 -9.18
C TRP A 30 -20.91 10.79 -10.52
N TYR A 31 -20.35 12.00 -10.51
CA TYR A 31 -19.80 12.61 -11.71
C TYR A 31 -18.49 11.93 -12.07
N VAL A 32 -18.36 11.51 -13.32
CA VAL A 32 -17.19 10.78 -13.81
C VAL A 32 -16.39 11.67 -14.75
N THR A 33 -15.19 12.06 -14.33
CA THR A 33 -14.18 12.68 -15.20
C THR A 33 -13.26 11.58 -15.72
N THR A 34 -12.94 11.61 -17.01
CA THR A 34 -12.18 10.56 -17.67
C THR A 34 -11.11 11.19 -18.55
N PHE A 35 -9.85 10.75 -18.41
CA PHE A 35 -8.74 11.25 -19.22
C PHE A 35 -7.69 10.16 -19.47
N ARG A 36 -7.03 10.22 -20.63
CA ARG A 36 -6.00 9.26 -21.03
C ARG A 36 -4.73 9.60 -20.27
N GLY A 37 -4.41 8.80 -19.25
CA GLY A 37 -3.22 8.99 -18.43
C GLY A 37 -1.98 8.37 -19.06
N TYR A 38 -2.15 7.29 -19.81
CA TYR A 38 -1.09 6.51 -20.43
C TYR A 38 -1.50 6.00 -21.81
N GLU A 39 -0.52 5.63 -22.65
CA GLU A 39 -0.82 5.09 -23.98
C GLU A 39 -1.23 3.60 -23.96
N ILE A 40 -0.74 2.83 -22.98
CA ILE A 40 -0.94 1.37 -22.92
C ILE A 40 -1.77 0.97 -21.70
N SER A 41 -1.29 1.21 -20.49
CA SER A 41 -1.97 0.73 -19.27
C SER A 41 -1.70 1.63 -18.06
N VAL A 42 -2.64 1.62 -17.12
CA VAL A 42 -2.46 2.15 -15.76
C VAL A 42 -2.27 0.97 -14.82
N ASP A 43 -1.10 0.81 -14.21
CA ASP A 43 -0.78 -0.37 -13.41
C ASP A 43 -1.00 -0.13 -11.91
N PHE A 44 -0.71 1.08 -11.44
CA PHE A 44 -0.87 1.49 -10.04
C PHE A 44 -1.47 2.89 -9.94
N SER A 45 -2.27 3.11 -8.89
CA SER A 45 -2.83 4.41 -8.54
C SER A 45 -2.76 4.60 -7.02
N HIS A 46 -2.48 5.82 -6.61
CA HIS A 46 -2.44 6.23 -5.21
C HIS A 46 -2.99 7.66 -5.10
N GLN A 47 -4.27 7.76 -4.74
CA GLN A 47 -4.93 9.03 -4.44
C GLN A 47 -4.61 9.43 -3.00
N LEU A 48 -4.06 10.62 -2.82
CA LEU A 48 -3.82 11.13 -1.47
C LEU A 48 -5.12 11.44 -0.74
N ARG A 49 -5.14 11.18 0.58
CA ARG A 49 -6.35 11.25 1.40
C ARG A 49 -6.91 12.67 1.51
N ASN A 50 -6.05 13.66 1.69
CA ASN A 50 -6.41 15.06 1.94
C ASN A 50 -5.76 16.04 0.94
N SER A 51 -5.44 15.57 -0.26
CA SER A 51 -4.77 16.37 -1.31
C SER A 51 -5.34 16.03 -2.68
N PRO A 52 -5.47 16.99 -3.61
CA PRO A 52 -5.89 16.73 -4.99
C PRO A 52 -4.83 16.01 -5.82
N LEU A 53 -3.69 15.66 -5.24
CA LEU A 53 -2.65 14.96 -5.95
C LEU A 53 -2.96 13.47 -6.09
N LEU A 54 -2.86 12.99 -7.32
CA LEU A 54 -2.97 11.59 -7.71
C LEU A 54 -1.62 11.13 -8.27
N VAL A 55 -1.06 10.07 -7.71
CA VAL A 55 0.14 9.44 -8.25
C VAL A 55 -0.26 8.16 -8.96
N THR A 56 0.16 8.02 -10.21
CA THR A 56 -0.06 6.79 -10.99
C THR A 56 1.25 6.22 -11.51
N ILE A 57 1.26 4.91 -11.78
CA ILE A 57 2.31 4.25 -12.54
C ILE A 57 1.64 3.49 -13.68
N GLY A 58 2.19 3.61 -14.89
CA GLY A 58 1.67 2.96 -16.09
C GLY A 58 2.70 2.91 -17.21
N GLN A 59 2.25 2.55 -18.41
CA GLN A 59 3.12 2.31 -19.58
C GLN A 59 2.68 3.15 -20.76
N ASP A 60 3.63 3.87 -21.37
CA ASP A 60 3.40 4.61 -22.62
C ASP A 60 4.03 3.91 -23.85
N GLU A 61 4.97 2.99 -23.63
CA GLU A 61 5.71 2.29 -24.69
C GLU A 61 5.74 0.78 -24.42
N PRO A 62 5.76 -0.07 -25.46
CA PRO A 62 5.89 -1.51 -25.29
C PRO A 62 7.19 -1.89 -24.57
N GLY A 63 7.13 -2.95 -23.76
CA GLY A 63 8.23 -3.40 -22.93
C GLY A 63 8.14 -2.86 -21.50
N ILE A 64 9.18 -3.11 -20.70
CA ILE A 64 9.18 -2.70 -19.28
C ILE A 64 9.75 -1.28 -19.18
N ASN A 65 8.90 -0.27 -19.28
CA ASN A 65 9.27 1.14 -19.09
C ASN A 65 8.22 1.87 -18.22
N PRO A 66 8.11 1.51 -16.93
CA PRO A 66 7.08 2.07 -16.06
C PRO A 66 7.32 3.57 -15.78
N LEU A 67 6.28 4.37 -15.98
CA LEU A 67 6.30 5.83 -15.79
C LEU A 67 5.41 6.24 -14.61
N ILE A 68 6.02 6.92 -13.65
CA ILE A 68 5.31 7.62 -12.58
C ILE A 68 4.82 8.96 -13.14
N LYS A 69 3.52 9.22 -13.02
CA LYS A 69 2.90 10.51 -13.32
C LYS A 69 2.22 11.07 -12.06
N VAL A 70 2.45 12.34 -11.77
CA VAL A 70 1.85 13.04 -10.61
C VAL A 70 0.89 14.10 -11.13
N TRP A 71 -0.39 13.88 -10.90
CA TRP A 71 -1.50 14.69 -11.41
C TRP A 71 -2.09 15.56 -10.32
N ASP A 72 -2.46 16.80 -10.63
CA ASP A 72 -3.29 17.66 -9.79
C ASP A 72 -4.72 17.66 -10.31
N THR A 73 -5.59 16.91 -9.64
CA THR A 73 -7.00 16.73 -10.03
C THR A 73 -7.86 17.98 -9.77
N SER A 74 -7.31 19.02 -9.12
CA SER A 74 -8.00 20.31 -8.95
C SER A 74 -7.79 21.26 -10.14
N ARG A 75 -6.76 21.00 -10.96
CA ARG A 75 -6.40 21.81 -12.13
C ARG A 75 -6.69 21.03 -13.40
N ILE A 76 -7.92 21.14 -13.88
CA ILE A 76 -8.38 20.43 -15.07
C ILE A 76 -8.36 21.39 -16.26
N ASP A 77 -7.81 20.95 -17.39
CA ASP A 77 -7.81 21.72 -18.63
C ASP A 77 -9.18 21.69 -19.35
N LYS A 78 -9.27 22.35 -20.52
CA LYS A 78 -10.51 22.41 -21.31
C LYS A 78 -10.99 21.04 -21.82
N ASN A 79 -10.08 20.06 -21.89
CA ASN A 79 -10.34 18.72 -22.38
C ASN A 79 -10.66 17.73 -21.25
N GLY A 80 -10.75 18.20 -20.00
CA GLY A 80 -11.01 17.33 -18.85
C GLY A 80 -9.77 16.62 -18.31
N THR A 81 -8.55 17.00 -18.74
CA THR A 81 -7.30 16.37 -18.32
C THR A 81 -6.69 17.13 -17.12
N PRO A 82 -6.42 16.44 -16.00
CA PRO A 82 -5.70 17.03 -14.87
C PRO A 82 -4.28 17.47 -15.23
N TYR A 83 -3.79 18.53 -14.59
CA TYR A 83 -2.44 19.03 -14.77
C TYR A 83 -1.41 18.01 -14.25
N CYS A 84 -0.48 17.59 -15.11
CA CYS A 84 0.60 16.67 -14.72
C CYS A 84 1.84 17.45 -14.26
N HIS A 85 2.10 17.45 -12.96
CA HIS A 85 3.28 18.09 -12.36
C HIS A 85 4.59 17.44 -12.78
N ARG A 86 4.60 16.10 -12.87
CA ARG A 86 5.83 15.32 -13.00
C ARG A 86 5.59 14.05 -13.80
N ILE A 87 6.55 13.73 -14.66
CA ILE A 87 6.67 12.43 -15.34
C ILE A 87 8.09 11.92 -15.10
N THR A 88 8.23 10.73 -14.52
CA THR A 88 9.54 10.14 -14.22
C THR A 88 9.52 8.62 -14.34
N ARG A 89 10.62 8.02 -14.77
CA ARG A 89 10.74 6.55 -14.82
C ARG A 89 10.86 5.93 -13.43
N ALA A 90 10.15 4.83 -13.21
CA ALA A 90 10.29 4.00 -12.01
C ALA A 90 11.35 2.91 -12.26
N MET A 91 12.63 3.22 -12.02
CA MET A 91 13.72 2.26 -12.21
C MET A 91 14.60 2.16 -10.97
N PRO A 92 14.90 0.96 -10.46
CA PRO A 92 15.88 0.76 -9.40
C PRO A 92 17.30 0.95 -9.95
N GLY A 93 17.77 2.20 -9.91
CA GLY A 93 19.01 2.61 -10.55
C GLY A 93 18.83 2.60 -12.06
N ASN A 94 19.67 1.84 -12.78
CA ASN A 94 19.59 1.71 -14.24
C ASN A 94 18.98 0.37 -14.68
N LYS A 95 18.39 -0.40 -13.76
CA LYS A 95 17.78 -1.69 -14.08
C LYS A 95 16.34 -1.53 -14.51
N VAL A 96 15.97 -2.25 -15.56
CA VAL A 96 14.61 -2.35 -16.05
C VAL A 96 13.91 -3.48 -15.30
N VAL A 97 12.99 -3.14 -14.40
CA VAL A 97 12.26 -4.10 -13.55
C VAL A 97 10.80 -3.68 -13.44
N GLN A 98 9.88 -4.65 -13.47
CA GLN A 98 8.45 -4.38 -13.32
C GLN A 98 8.12 -3.91 -11.90
N VAL A 99 7.31 -2.85 -11.80
CA VAL A 99 6.78 -2.34 -10.54
C VAL A 99 5.77 -3.34 -9.96
N SER A 100 5.82 -3.55 -8.66
CA SER A 100 4.94 -4.47 -7.93
C SER A 100 4.14 -3.80 -6.81
N ALA A 101 4.56 -2.63 -6.32
CA ALA A 101 3.87 -1.87 -5.28
C ALA A 101 4.19 -0.36 -5.37
N LEU A 102 3.25 0.46 -4.92
CA LEU A 102 3.36 1.93 -4.84
C LEU A 102 2.81 2.40 -3.50
N CYS A 103 3.52 3.31 -2.83
CA CYS A 103 3.04 3.99 -1.64
C CYS A 103 3.54 5.45 -1.63
N VAL A 104 2.71 6.38 -1.18
CA VAL A 104 3.05 7.80 -1.04
C VAL A 104 2.72 8.23 0.38
N LEU A 105 3.59 9.02 1.00
CA LEU A 105 3.32 9.58 2.32
C LEU A 105 2.44 10.83 2.20
N ASP A 106 1.47 10.97 3.09
CA ASP A 106 0.50 12.09 3.07
C ASP A 106 1.14 13.48 3.12
N SER A 107 2.36 13.60 3.66
CA SER A 107 3.11 14.86 3.67
C SER A 107 3.65 15.30 2.31
N LEU A 108 3.51 14.47 1.27
CA LEU A 108 4.03 14.68 -0.09
C LEU A 108 5.56 14.74 -0.17
N GLN A 109 6.26 14.36 0.90
CA GLN A 109 7.73 14.40 0.97
C GLN A 109 8.39 13.05 0.66
N LEU A 110 7.61 11.96 0.61
CA LEU A 110 8.12 10.62 0.39
C LEU A 110 7.20 9.84 -0.53
N MET A 111 7.81 9.09 -1.43
CA MET A 111 7.16 8.07 -2.25
C MET A 111 8.08 6.85 -2.31
N ALA A 112 7.49 5.66 -2.25
CA ALA A 112 8.19 4.39 -2.35
C ALA A 112 7.58 3.55 -3.48
N VAL A 113 8.47 2.95 -4.27
CA VAL A 113 8.10 2.06 -5.37
C VAL A 113 8.83 0.74 -5.18
N GLY A 114 8.07 -0.34 -5.07
CA GLY A 114 8.56 -1.70 -4.93
C GLY A 114 8.54 -2.45 -6.26
N PHE A 115 9.46 -3.39 -6.42
CA PHE A 115 9.67 -4.12 -7.67
C PHE A 115 9.56 -5.63 -7.48
N VAL A 116 9.32 -6.34 -8.60
CA VAL A 116 9.20 -7.81 -8.61
C VAL A 116 10.48 -8.55 -8.22
N ASP A 117 11.65 -7.90 -8.34
CA ASP A 117 12.94 -8.48 -7.97
C ASP A 117 13.32 -8.24 -6.48
N GLY A 118 12.44 -7.59 -5.72
CA GLY A 118 12.71 -7.19 -4.34
C GLY A 118 13.44 -5.86 -4.18
N SER A 119 13.78 -5.18 -5.28
CA SER A 119 14.29 -3.82 -5.22
C SER A 119 13.21 -2.87 -4.71
N LEU A 120 13.63 -1.83 -4.01
CA LEU A 120 12.78 -0.78 -3.45
C LEU A 120 13.43 0.58 -3.74
N VAL A 121 12.68 1.49 -4.34
CA VAL A 121 13.15 2.86 -4.60
C VAL A 121 12.37 3.82 -3.73
N ILE A 122 13.09 4.63 -2.96
CA ILE A 122 12.53 5.72 -2.15
C ILE A 122 12.89 7.05 -2.81
N TYR A 123 11.86 7.83 -3.10
CA TYR A 123 11.96 9.21 -3.59
C TYR A 123 11.79 10.13 -2.40
N ARG A 124 12.80 10.96 -2.11
CA ARG A 124 12.75 11.96 -1.03
C ARG A 124 12.60 13.38 -1.56
N GLY A 125 11.76 14.17 -0.89
CA GLY A 125 11.41 15.55 -1.24
C GLY A 125 10.01 15.68 -1.82
N ASP A 126 9.63 16.91 -2.16
CA ASP A 126 8.34 17.23 -2.79
C ASP A 126 8.11 16.39 -4.05
N ILE A 127 7.11 15.50 -4.02
CA ILE A 127 6.82 14.58 -5.12
C ILE A 127 6.41 15.29 -6.41
N THR A 128 5.95 16.55 -6.33
CA THR A 128 5.54 17.35 -7.50
C THR A 128 6.73 17.96 -8.24
N ARG A 129 7.93 17.96 -7.64
CA ARG A 129 9.12 18.61 -8.19
C ARG A 129 10.20 17.59 -8.53
N ASP A 130 10.78 17.72 -9.73
CA ASP A 130 11.83 16.80 -10.16
C ASP A 130 13.23 17.24 -9.70
N ARG A 131 13.52 18.55 -9.71
CA ARG A 131 14.88 19.11 -9.49
C ARG A 131 15.55 18.73 -8.16
N ASN A 132 14.79 18.30 -7.15
CA ASN A 132 15.33 17.97 -5.81
C ASN A 132 15.04 16.54 -5.35
N SER A 133 14.42 15.70 -6.19
CA SER A 133 13.98 14.37 -5.78
C SER A 133 15.18 13.40 -5.76
N LYS A 134 15.78 13.19 -4.59
CA LYS A 134 16.89 12.24 -4.42
C LYS A 134 16.32 10.83 -4.28
N GLN A 135 16.67 9.97 -5.22
CA GLN A 135 16.29 8.56 -5.20
C GLN A 135 17.30 7.75 -4.38
N LYS A 136 16.79 6.85 -3.53
CA LYS A 136 17.59 5.85 -2.82
C LYS A 136 17.07 4.47 -3.20
N VAL A 137 17.96 3.64 -3.72
CA VAL A 137 17.65 2.22 -3.97
C VAL A 137 18.02 1.43 -2.72
N LEU A 138 17.04 0.78 -2.12
CA LEU A 138 17.22 -0.27 -1.12
C LEU A 138 16.98 -1.60 -1.79
N ARG A 139 17.79 -2.60 -1.46
CA ARG A 139 17.57 -3.97 -1.97
C ARG A 139 17.02 -4.81 -0.84
N ASN A 140 15.85 -5.38 -1.04
CA ASN A 140 15.30 -6.39 -0.14
C ASN A 140 15.72 -7.79 -0.63
N SER A 141 15.31 -8.83 0.10
CA SER A 141 15.35 -10.23 -0.35
C SER A 141 14.85 -10.34 -1.81
N SER A 142 15.40 -11.28 -2.58
CA SER A 142 15.05 -11.54 -4.00
C SER A 142 13.64 -12.11 -4.15
N SER A 143 12.63 -11.36 -3.74
CA SER A 143 11.24 -11.74 -3.55
C SER A 143 10.35 -10.56 -3.91
N VAL A 144 9.18 -10.84 -4.49
CA VAL A 144 8.29 -9.79 -5.01
C VAL A 144 7.79 -8.95 -3.85
N ILE A 145 7.95 -7.62 -3.93
CA ILE A 145 7.31 -6.71 -2.97
C ILE A 145 5.81 -6.70 -3.24
N THR A 146 5.01 -7.10 -2.25
CA THR A 146 3.56 -7.24 -2.37
C THR A 146 2.79 -6.12 -1.67
N GLY A 147 3.43 -5.41 -0.74
CA GLY A 147 2.83 -4.31 0.00
C GLY A 147 3.84 -3.34 0.59
N LEU A 148 3.46 -2.07 0.63
CA LEU A 148 4.26 -0.97 1.17
C LEU A 148 3.36 -0.05 2.00
N ALA A 149 3.86 0.41 3.15
CA ALA A 149 3.16 1.42 3.93
C ALA A 149 4.12 2.31 4.71
N PHE A 150 3.95 3.63 4.61
CA PHE A 150 4.65 4.57 5.47
C PHE A 150 3.91 4.74 6.79
N LYS A 151 4.65 4.76 7.91
CA LYS A 151 4.18 5.17 9.23
C LYS A 151 5.07 6.31 9.71
N SER A 152 4.48 7.48 9.96
CA SER A 152 5.18 8.61 10.56
C SER A 152 4.81 8.73 12.04
N THR A 153 5.82 8.89 12.89
CA THR A 153 5.66 9.36 14.27
C THR A 153 6.16 10.80 14.38
N ALA A 154 6.18 11.37 15.58
CA ALA A 154 6.74 12.71 15.81
C ALA A 154 8.25 12.79 15.48
N THR A 155 8.98 11.68 15.59
CA THR A 155 10.44 11.65 15.49
C THR A 155 10.97 10.74 14.40
N ASN A 156 10.19 9.73 13.99
CA ASN A 156 10.64 8.69 13.08
C ASN A 156 9.69 8.50 11.92
N ILE A 157 10.25 8.13 10.77
CA ILE A 157 9.50 7.68 9.60
C ILE A 157 9.91 6.25 9.31
N TYR A 158 8.93 5.36 9.36
CA TYR A 158 9.09 3.95 9.04
C TYR A 158 8.44 3.62 7.71
N LEU A 159 9.05 2.71 6.96
CA LEU A 159 8.49 2.11 5.76
C LEU A 159 8.38 0.60 5.98
N PHE A 160 7.16 0.11 6.14
CA PHE A 160 6.86 -1.31 6.18
C PHE A 160 6.84 -1.89 4.77
N VAL A 161 7.42 -3.07 4.64
CA VAL A 161 7.58 -3.80 3.38
C VAL A 161 7.15 -5.24 3.58
N ALA A 162 6.04 -5.61 2.95
CA ALA A 162 5.63 -7.00 2.80
C ALA A 162 6.12 -7.53 1.45
N THR A 163 6.68 -8.74 1.47
CA THR A 163 6.99 -9.51 0.27
C THR A 163 6.13 -10.79 0.22
N ASP A 164 6.33 -11.64 -0.76
CA ASP A 164 5.70 -12.98 -0.79
C ASP A 164 6.11 -13.86 0.41
N ASN A 165 7.32 -13.66 0.94
CA ASN A 165 7.95 -14.55 1.92
C ASN A 165 8.51 -13.85 3.16
N SER A 166 8.34 -12.54 3.31
CA SER A 166 8.84 -11.85 4.50
C SER A 166 8.10 -10.56 4.80
N VAL A 167 8.23 -10.11 6.05
CA VAL A 167 7.81 -8.78 6.50
C VAL A 167 9.03 -8.09 7.09
N ASN A 168 9.29 -6.86 6.64
CA ASN A 168 10.42 -6.06 7.10
C ASN A 168 9.95 -4.62 7.33
N VAL A 169 10.68 -3.88 8.17
CA VAL A 169 10.48 -2.45 8.35
C VAL A 169 11.81 -1.73 8.20
N TYR A 170 11.78 -0.59 7.52
CA TYR A 170 12.92 0.30 7.40
C TYR A 170 12.67 1.58 8.19
N ASN A 171 13.56 1.94 9.11
CA ASN A 171 13.64 3.31 9.60
C ASN A 171 14.34 4.15 8.53
N ILE A 172 13.61 5.10 7.93
CA ILE A 172 14.06 5.91 6.80
C ILE A 172 14.14 7.41 7.14
N THR A 173 14.04 7.74 8.43
CA THR A 173 14.05 9.10 8.98
C THR A 173 15.26 9.89 8.51
N GLN A 174 16.45 9.30 8.66
CA GLN A 174 17.70 9.90 8.22
C GLN A 174 18.06 9.39 6.83
N LYS A 175 18.28 10.33 5.91
CA LYS A 175 18.75 10.04 4.57
C LYS A 175 20.11 9.33 4.64
N ASP A 176 20.28 8.27 3.85
CA ASP A 176 21.51 7.48 3.73
C ASP A 176 21.92 6.72 5.00
N LYS A 177 21.06 6.67 6.02
CA LYS A 177 21.24 5.90 7.25
C LYS A 177 20.03 5.00 7.51
N GLU A 178 19.48 4.41 6.45
CA GLU A 178 18.32 3.55 6.56
C GLU A 178 18.66 2.27 7.35
N GLN A 179 17.86 1.96 8.36
CA GLN A 179 18.03 0.76 9.17
C GLN A 179 16.91 -0.23 8.89
N LYS A 180 17.28 -1.46 8.52
CA LYS A 180 16.33 -2.55 8.25
C LYS A 180 16.17 -3.42 9.50
N VAL A 181 14.94 -3.68 9.88
CA VAL A 181 14.56 -4.70 10.87
C VAL A 181 13.71 -5.75 10.17
N HIS A 182 14.06 -7.02 10.37
CA HIS A 182 13.30 -8.15 9.87
C HIS A 182 12.25 -8.56 10.92
N LEU A 183 10.98 -8.68 10.51
CA LEU A 183 9.85 -8.89 11.42
C LEU A 183 9.26 -10.31 11.31
N ASP A 184 9.26 -10.88 10.10
CA ASP A 184 8.72 -12.21 9.85
C ASP A 184 9.32 -12.87 8.59
N ASN A 185 9.44 -14.20 8.63
CA ASN A 185 9.86 -15.08 7.52
C ASN A 185 8.69 -15.58 6.68
N ILE A 186 7.50 -15.03 6.89
CA ILE A 186 6.31 -15.35 6.12
C ILE A 186 5.68 -14.03 5.66
N GLY A 187 5.47 -13.90 4.35
CA GLY A 187 4.93 -12.71 3.73
C GLY A 187 3.42 -12.78 3.51
N CYS A 188 2.95 -12.11 2.47
CA CYS A 188 1.59 -12.21 1.98
C CYS A 188 1.50 -11.92 0.48
N THR A 189 0.37 -12.30 -0.10
CA THR A 189 0.01 -11.96 -1.47
C THR A 189 -0.25 -10.45 -1.63
N LYS A 190 -0.24 -9.97 -2.88
CA LYS A 190 -0.56 -8.56 -3.19
C LYS A 190 -1.93 -8.19 -2.61
N LYS A 191 -2.05 -6.95 -2.15
CA LYS A 191 -3.26 -6.38 -1.50
C LYS A 191 -3.63 -6.98 -0.14
N CYS A 192 -2.90 -7.96 0.38
CA CYS A 192 -3.17 -8.55 1.70
C CYS A 192 -2.35 -7.90 2.84
N SER A 193 -1.98 -6.64 2.70
CA SER A 193 -1.31 -5.88 3.76
C SER A 193 -1.82 -4.46 3.81
N VAL A 194 -2.00 -3.91 5.01
CA VAL A 194 -2.47 -2.54 5.20
C VAL A 194 -1.91 -1.95 6.49
N LEU A 195 -1.70 -0.63 6.53
CA LEU A 195 -1.39 0.06 7.78
C LEU A 195 -2.69 0.50 8.44
N ALA A 196 -2.99 -0.10 9.60
CA ALA A 196 -4.08 0.32 10.46
C ALA A 196 -3.60 1.47 11.34
N GLU A 197 -3.92 2.70 10.94
CA GLU A 197 -3.58 3.89 11.71
C GLU A 197 -4.68 4.20 12.74
N SER A 198 -4.28 4.35 14.00
CA SER A 198 -5.14 4.86 15.08
C SER A 198 -4.40 5.93 15.89
N MET A 199 -5.14 6.70 16.68
CA MET A 199 -4.58 7.74 17.56
C MET A 199 -3.65 7.20 18.65
N GLN A 200 -3.83 5.94 19.06
CA GLN A 200 -3.07 5.33 20.16
C GLN A 200 -1.91 4.51 19.62
N GLU A 201 -2.21 3.59 18.70
CA GLU A 201 -1.22 2.69 18.13
C GLU A 201 -1.53 2.41 16.66
N SER A 202 -0.48 2.35 15.83
CA SER A 202 -0.62 1.99 14.43
C SER A 202 0.12 0.70 14.15
N HIS A 203 -0.58 -0.27 13.58
CA HIS A 203 -0.06 -1.58 13.24
C HIS A 203 -0.02 -1.78 11.74
N PHE A 204 1.10 -2.27 11.23
CA PHE A 204 1.12 -2.84 9.89
C PHE A 204 0.53 -4.24 9.98
N MET A 205 -0.58 -4.47 9.29
CA MET A 205 -1.33 -5.72 9.32
C MET A 205 -1.10 -6.52 8.05
N VAL A 206 -0.89 -7.81 8.19
CA VAL A 206 -0.65 -8.76 7.09
C VAL A 206 -1.64 -9.91 7.20
N GLY A 207 -2.43 -10.11 6.15
CA GLY A 207 -3.44 -11.15 6.07
C GLY A 207 -2.86 -12.43 5.48
N ARG A 208 -3.07 -13.54 6.20
CA ARG A 208 -2.78 -14.89 5.76
C ARG A 208 -4.03 -15.75 5.88
N ASN A 209 -3.93 -17.00 5.41
CA ASN A 209 -5.08 -17.89 5.36
C ASN A 209 -5.67 -18.20 6.75
N ASP A 210 -4.83 -18.23 7.76
CA ASP A 210 -5.15 -18.58 9.15
C ASP A 210 -5.49 -17.37 10.03
N ALA A 211 -4.83 -16.23 9.80
CA ALA A 211 -4.96 -15.08 10.68
C ALA A 211 -4.56 -13.75 10.01
N ILE A 212 -4.87 -12.66 10.71
CA ILE A 212 -4.29 -11.34 10.49
C ILE A 212 -3.18 -11.12 11.52
N TYR A 213 -1.97 -10.89 11.04
CA TYR A 213 -0.78 -10.65 11.86
C TYR A 213 -0.47 -9.17 11.93
N CYS A 214 -0.28 -8.62 13.13
CA CYS A 214 0.09 -7.22 13.33
C CYS A 214 1.58 -7.05 13.61
N TYR A 215 2.15 -5.96 13.13
CA TYR A 215 3.54 -5.61 13.34
C TYR A 215 3.69 -4.13 13.72
N THR A 216 4.69 -3.87 14.55
CA THR A 216 5.16 -2.52 14.89
C THR A 216 6.60 -2.34 14.39
N SER A 217 7.22 -1.20 14.65
CA SER A 217 8.64 -0.99 14.31
C SER A 217 9.58 -1.93 15.07
N ASP A 218 9.12 -2.41 16.23
CA ASP A 218 9.96 -3.10 17.22
C ASP A 218 9.77 -4.61 17.16
N GLY A 219 8.72 -5.10 16.46
CA GLY A 219 8.48 -6.52 16.32
C GLY A 219 7.04 -6.88 15.98
N ARG A 220 6.68 -8.11 16.36
CA ARG A 220 5.31 -8.63 16.20
C ARG A 220 4.41 -8.05 17.29
N GLY A 221 3.21 -7.67 16.88
CA GLY A 221 2.12 -7.27 17.75
C GLY A 221 1.09 -8.40 17.90
N PRO A 222 -0.17 -8.05 18.24
CA PRO A 222 -1.27 -9.00 18.33
C PRO A 222 -1.52 -9.76 17.01
N CYS A 223 -2.27 -10.86 17.10
CA CYS A 223 -2.80 -11.55 15.93
C CYS A 223 -4.28 -11.85 16.11
N TYR A 224 -5.02 -11.86 15.01
CA TYR A 224 -6.45 -12.13 14.98
C TYR A 224 -6.72 -13.36 14.13
N ALA A 225 -7.10 -14.46 14.77
CA ALA A 225 -7.44 -15.70 14.09
C ALA A 225 -8.71 -15.49 13.25
N VAL A 226 -8.54 -15.56 11.92
CA VAL A 226 -9.61 -15.41 10.95
C VAL A 226 -9.22 -16.29 9.79
N GLU A 227 -9.91 -17.41 9.61
CA GLU A 227 -9.61 -18.35 8.54
C GLU A 227 -10.10 -17.87 7.16
N GLY A 228 -9.61 -18.52 6.10
CA GLY A 228 -10.03 -18.31 4.72
C GLY A 228 -8.98 -17.66 3.82
N GLU A 229 -9.06 -17.91 2.52
CA GLU A 229 -8.11 -17.39 1.52
C GLU A 229 -8.28 -15.87 1.37
N LYS A 230 -7.41 -15.10 2.04
CA LYS A 230 -7.43 -13.63 1.99
C LYS A 230 -7.01 -13.16 0.60
N VAL A 231 -7.77 -12.21 0.05
CA VAL A 231 -7.47 -11.58 -1.26
C VAL A 231 -7.18 -10.11 -1.16
N MET A 232 -7.72 -9.42 -0.14
CA MET A 232 -7.51 -8.01 0.05
C MET A 232 -7.79 -7.60 1.50
N LEU A 233 -6.94 -6.75 2.05
CA LEU A 233 -7.17 -6.03 3.29
C LEU A 233 -7.31 -4.55 2.98
N GLU A 234 -8.30 -3.90 3.60
CA GLU A 234 -8.47 -2.45 3.53
C GLU A 234 -8.67 -1.89 4.94
N TRP A 235 -8.18 -0.67 5.17
CA TRP A 235 -8.38 0.04 6.42
C TRP A 235 -9.21 1.28 6.19
N PHE A 236 -10.36 1.35 6.85
CA PHE A 236 -11.24 2.51 6.77
C PHE A 236 -11.60 3.01 8.16
N ARG A 237 -11.05 4.18 8.50
CA ARG A 237 -11.19 4.83 9.81
C ARG A 237 -10.68 3.95 10.94
N THR A 238 -11.57 3.16 11.55
CA THR A 238 -11.30 2.26 12.68
C THR A 238 -11.68 0.82 12.35
N TYR A 239 -12.02 0.54 11.09
CA TYR A 239 -12.47 -0.77 10.64
C TYR A 239 -11.42 -1.40 9.73
N LEU A 240 -11.01 -2.62 10.08
CA LEU A 240 -10.33 -3.52 9.18
C LEU A 240 -11.37 -4.24 8.33
N ILE A 241 -11.27 -4.10 7.02
CA ILE A 241 -12.08 -4.81 6.05
C ILE A 241 -11.25 -5.98 5.53
N ILE A 242 -11.80 -7.19 5.65
CA ILE A 242 -11.16 -8.43 5.22
C ILE A 242 -11.98 -9.02 4.08
N ILE A 243 -11.36 -9.17 2.91
CA ILE A 243 -12.00 -9.78 1.75
C ILE A 243 -11.32 -11.13 1.50
N SER A 244 -12.13 -12.18 1.43
CA SER A 244 -11.66 -13.57 1.29
C SER A 244 -12.46 -14.31 0.23
N LYS A 245 -11.82 -15.21 -0.54
CA LYS A 245 -12.56 -16.17 -1.38
C LYS A 245 -13.22 -17.17 -0.44
N THR A 246 -14.52 -17.06 -0.27
CA THR A 246 -15.26 -17.95 0.62
C THR A 246 -15.48 -19.30 -0.06
N SER A 247 -15.13 -20.39 0.60
CA SER A 247 -16.12 -21.40 0.96
C SER A 247 -16.28 -21.30 2.48
N ARG A 248 -17.50 -21.12 2.99
CA ARG A 248 -17.75 -20.73 4.40
C ARG A 248 -17.06 -21.68 5.40
N PRO A 249 -16.40 -21.17 6.44
CA PRO A 249 -16.32 -21.86 7.73
C PRO A 249 -17.43 -21.35 8.67
N ALA A 250 -18.00 -22.24 9.47
CA ALA A 250 -19.07 -21.99 10.44
C ALA A 250 -18.62 -21.00 11.54
N SER A 251 -19.55 -20.14 11.96
CA SER A 251 -19.59 -19.36 13.22
C SER A 251 -18.26 -18.88 13.81
N LEU A 252 -18.12 -17.55 13.93
CA LEU A 252 -17.17 -16.90 14.83
C LEU A 252 -17.44 -17.36 16.29
N THR A 253 -16.82 -18.45 16.75
CA THR A 253 -16.82 -18.82 18.17
C THR A 253 -15.78 -17.96 18.88
N ALA A 254 -16.26 -17.01 19.68
CA ALA A 254 -15.46 -16.43 20.75
C ALA A 254 -15.15 -17.55 21.75
N MET A 255 -13.87 -17.73 22.08
CA MET A 255 -13.43 -18.67 23.11
C MET A 255 -14.05 -18.24 24.46
N PRO A 256 -14.76 -19.12 25.20
CA PRO A 256 -15.20 -18.81 26.55
C PRO A 256 -13.98 -18.77 27.48
N ASN A 257 -13.89 -17.74 28.33
CA ASN A 257 -13.00 -17.76 29.48
C ASN A 257 -13.50 -18.83 30.46
N GLU A 258 -12.75 -19.92 30.61
CA GLU A 258 -12.95 -20.84 31.73
C GLU A 258 -12.51 -20.13 33.02
N ILE A 259 -13.50 -19.74 33.84
CA ILE A 259 -13.27 -19.40 35.23
C ILE A 259 -13.26 -20.71 36.02
N GLN A 260 -12.08 -21.14 36.46
CA GLN A 260 -11.93 -22.20 37.46
C GLN A 260 -12.55 -21.74 38.79
N ASN A 261 -13.76 -22.18 39.09
CA ASN A 261 -14.29 -22.15 40.45
C ASN A 261 -13.91 -23.46 41.15
N ASN A 262 -12.87 -23.41 41.99
CA ASN A 262 -12.61 -24.41 43.00
C ASN A 262 -13.75 -24.40 44.03
N VAL A 263 -14.59 -25.43 44.03
CA VAL A 263 -15.46 -25.75 45.15
C VAL A 263 -14.77 -26.85 45.95
N SER A 264 -14.18 -26.47 47.09
CA SER A 264 -13.72 -27.41 48.11
C SER A 264 -14.92 -28.14 48.70
N GLN A 265 -15.00 -29.45 48.42
CA GLN A 265 -15.86 -30.40 49.11
C GLN A 265 -15.46 -30.46 50.59
N GLY A 266 -16.42 -30.22 51.47
CA GLY A 266 -16.38 -30.68 52.85
C GLY A 266 -17.37 -31.84 52.98
N ASP A 267 -16.87 -33.00 53.36
CA ASP A 267 -17.60 -34.15 53.88
C ASP A 267 -16.97 -34.53 55.24
N PRO A 268 -17.62 -35.32 56.11
CA PRO A 268 -19.05 -35.63 56.23
C PRO A 268 -19.70 -35.09 57.52
#